data_AF-A0ABD2R5S2-F1
#
_entry.id   AF-A0ABD2R5S2-F1
#
_cell.length_a   1.000
_cell.length_b   1.000
_cell.length_c   1.000
_cell.angle_alpha   90.00
_cell.angle_beta   90.00
_cell.angle_gamma   90.00
#
_symmetry.space_group_name_H-M   'P 1'
#
loop_
_entity.id
_entity.type
_entity.pdbx_description
1 polymer ?
#
loop_
_entity_poly.entity_id
_entity_poly.type
_entity_poly.pdbx_seq_one_letter_code
_entity_poly.pdbx_strand_id
1 'polypeptide(L)'
;MENLFNWSKQARPRYSSRGKPVQSVHQKSAGIKPATKVIQIPVHSVSSDPDRSSPKQKPDEMVQAPDRRSASALRIQKVFRGYMVRKNVKRIMSIRKEVDEIERRLLCGETAELIRRDERERLRVNETLMSLLFKLDSISGIDAGVRECRKGVIKKAISLQEKVDSIVPRS
;
A
#
# COMPACT_ATOMS: atom_id res chain seq x y z
N MET A 1 42.39 24.60 -6.14
CA MET A 1 41.07 24.80 -5.52
C MET A 1 40.18 23.65 -5.95
N GLU A 2 40.15 22.58 -5.18
CA GLU A 2 39.18 21.49 -5.35
C GLU A 2 38.32 21.48 -4.10
N ASN A 3 37.08 21.96 -4.23
CA ASN A 3 36.11 21.93 -3.16
C ASN A 3 35.37 20.60 -3.20
N LEU A 4 35.61 19.84 -2.13
CA LEU A 4 34.83 18.73 -1.61
C LEU A 4 33.33 19.02 -1.69
N PHE A 5 32.58 18.23 -2.47
CA PHE A 5 31.13 18.12 -2.30
C PHE A 5 30.76 16.69 -1.92
N ASN A 6 30.88 16.49 -0.62
CA ASN A 6 30.41 15.38 0.19
C ASN A 6 28.87 15.28 0.09
N TRP A 7 28.35 14.28 -0.62
CA TRP A 7 26.91 14.04 -0.62
C TRP A 7 26.49 13.30 0.65
N SER A 8 25.91 14.08 1.55
CA SER A 8 25.38 13.67 2.84
C SER A 8 24.15 12.76 2.69
N LYS A 9 24.07 11.86 3.67
CA LYS A 9 23.03 10.85 3.93
C LYS A 9 21.65 11.50 4.05
N GLN A 10 20.64 10.93 3.38
CA GLN A 10 19.23 11.07 3.79
C GLN A 10 18.46 9.75 3.74
N ALA A 11 17.55 9.65 4.70
CA ALA A 11 17.07 8.42 5.34
C ALA A 11 15.90 7.74 4.60
N ARG A 12 15.83 6.41 4.70
CA ARG A 12 14.64 5.61 4.34
C ARG A 12 13.77 5.38 5.58
N PRO A 13 12.43 5.51 5.51
CA PRO A 13 11.55 4.97 6.54
C PRO A 13 11.46 3.44 6.35
N ARG A 14 12.09 2.69 7.26
CA ARG A 14 11.83 1.25 7.43
C ARG A 14 10.75 1.09 8.49
N TYR A 15 9.53 0.76 8.08
CA TYR A 15 8.65 0.00 8.96
C TYR A 15 9.22 -1.42 9.03
N SER A 16 9.86 -1.72 10.16
CA SER A 16 10.34 -3.07 10.49
C SER A 16 10.12 -3.28 11.98
N SER A 17 9.13 -4.12 12.29
CA SER A 17 8.86 -4.63 13.62
C SER A 17 10.09 -5.37 14.15
N ARG A 18 10.69 -4.88 15.23
CA ARG A 18 11.58 -5.69 16.10
C ARG A 18 11.33 -5.35 17.57
N GLY A 19 10.84 -6.36 18.29
CA GLY A 19 10.97 -6.43 19.73
C GLY A 19 12.44 -6.38 20.13
N LYS A 20 12.72 -5.79 21.29
CA LYS A 20 14.07 -5.70 21.85
C LYS A 20 14.38 -7.00 22.60
N PRO A 21 15.46 -7.72 22.27
CA PRO A 21 16.02 -8.71 23.18
C PRO A 21 16.85 -7.99 24.26
N VAL A 22 16.61 -8.32 25.52
CA VAL A 22 17.40 -7.81 26.65
C VAL A 22 18.68 -8.65 26.75
N GLN A 23 19.85 -8.01 26.62
CA GLN A 23 21.15 -8.63 26.88
C GLN A 23 21.39 -8.74 28.39
N SER A 24 21.85 -9.91 28.84
CA SER A 24 22.33 -10.15 30.19
C SER A 24 23.69 -9.49 30.42
N VAL A 25 23.75 -8.50 31.30
CA VAL A 25 25.00 -7.96 31.82
C VAL A 25 25.32 -8.67 33.14
N HIS A 26 26.34 -9.53 33.12
CA HIS A 26 27.03 -9.93 34.34
C HIS A 26 27.96 -8.80 34.77
N GLN A 27 27.69 -8.20 35.93
CA GLN A 27 28.67 -7.38 36.65
C GLN A 27 28.69 -7.82 38.12
N LYS A 28 29.90 -8.05 38.63
CA LYS A 28 30.19 -8.60 39.95
C LYS A 28 29.84 -7.61 41.08
N SER A 29 29.10 -8.13 42.06
CA SER A 29 29.09 -7.84 43.51
C SER A 29 29.48 -6.46 44.06
N ALA A 30 28.50 -5.78 44.66
CA ALA A 30 28.62 -5.11 45.95
C ALA A 30 27.23 -5.08 46.61
N GLY A 31 27.13 -5.59 47.85
CA GLY A 31 25.86 -5.87 48.50
C GLY A 31 25.07 -4.62 48.90
N ILE A 32 23.76 -4.69 48.71
CA ILE A 32 22.73 -4.03 49.54
C ILE A 32 21.52 -4.97 49.50
N LYS A 33 21.06 -5.45 50.66
CA LYS A 33 19.79 -6.16 50.80
C LYS A 33 18.65 -5.13 50.80
N PRO A 34 17.57 -5.33 50.03
CA PRO A 34 16.27 -4.87 50.49
C PRO A 34 15.26 -6.01 50.55
N ALA A 35 14.56 -6.07 51.69
CA ALA A 35 13.56 -7.07 52.03
C ALA A 35 12.42 -7.13 51.01
N THR A 36 12.20 -8.30 50.42
CA THR A 36 11.01 -8.58 49.62
C THR A 36 9.82 -8.79 50.54
N LYS A 37 8.97 -7.77 50.68
CA LYS A 37 7.66 -7.94 51.31
C LYS A 37 6.72 -8.56 50.28
N VAL A 38 6.64 -9.88 50.28
CA VAL A 38 5.68 -10.64 49.47
C VAL A 38 4.29 -10.44 50.08
N ILE A 39 3.39 -9.80 49.33
CA ILE A 39 1.98 -9.74 49.70
C ILE A 39 1.26 -10.83 48.92
N GLN A 40 0.71 -11.80 49.63
CA GLN A 40 -0.17 -12.83 49.06
C GLN A 40 -1.57 -12.25 48.96
N ILE A 41 -2.09 -12.10 47.75
CA ILE A 41 -3.48 -11.73 47.48
C ILE A 41 -4.28 -13.03 47.42
N PRO A 42 -5.25 -13.28 48.32
CA PRO A 42 -6.07 -14.49 48.25
C PRO A 42 -6.96 -14.46 47.00
N VAL A 43 -6.83 -15.47 46.14
CA VAL A 43 -7.74 -15.70 45.02
C VAL A 43 -8.80 -16.68 45.50
N HIS A 44 -10.00 -16.18 45.78
CA HIS A 44 -11.15 -17.06 46.04
C HIS A 44 -11.68 -17.58 44.69
N SER A 45 -11.40 -18.85 44.40
CA SER A 45 -12.06 -19.61 43.35
C SER A 45 -13.24 -20.34 43.98
N VAL A 46 -14.46 -19.97 43.61
CA VAL A 46 -15.67 -20.71 43.98
C VAL A 46 -16.39 -21.08 42.70
N SER A 47 -16.32 -22.37 42.36
CA SER A 47 -17.19 -23.03 41.37
C SER A 47 -18.34 -23.74 42.10
N SER A 48 -19.53 -23.59 41.51
CA SER A 48 -20.74 -24.45 41.52
C SER A 48 -21.46 -24.68 42.86
N ASP A 49 -22.77 -24.48 43.02
CA ASP A 49 -23.90 -25.08 42.29
C ASP A 49 -25.25 -24.33 42.51
N PRO A 50 -26.36 -24.69 41.82
CA PRO A 50 -27.54 -23.84 41.62
C PRO A 50 -28.65 -24.07 42.67
N ASP A 51 -29.24 -22.99 43.21
CA ASP A 51 -30.59 -23.08 43.75
C ASP A 51 -31.38 -21.75 43.69
N ARG A 52 -32.70 -21.92 43.57
CA ARG A 52 -33.77 -20.95 43.25
C ARG A 52 -33.81 -19.69 44.13
N SER A 53 -34.07 -18.53 43.50
CA SER A 53 -35.37 -17.80 43.56
C SER A 53 -35.25 -16.30 43.17
N SER A 54 -35.76 -15.95 41.96
CA SER A 54 -36.37 -14.69 41.49
C SER A 54 -35.73 -13.29 41.74
N PRO A 55 -35.97 -12.25 40.91
CA PRO A 55 -36.83 -12.18 39.72
C PRO A 55 -36.07 -11.87 38.42
N LYS A 56 -36.62 -12.38 37.31
CA LYS A 56 -36.26 -12.10 35.93
C LYS A 56 -36.23 -10.59 35.66
N GLN A 57 -35.05 -10.00 35.54
CA GLN A 57 -34.86 -8.83 34.70
C GLN A 57 -34.66 -9.35 33.27
N LYS A 58 -35.66 -9.14 32.42
CA LYS A 58 -35.49 -9.22 30.97
C LYS A 58 -34.27 -8.34 30.63
N PRO A 59 -33.31 -8.78 29.80
CA PRO A 59 -32.49 -7.80 29.12
C PRO A 59 -33.45 -7.05 28.22
N ASP A 60 -33.75 -5.79 28.58
CA ASP A 60 -34.27 -4.84 27.61
C ASP A 60 -33.36 -4.97 26.38
N GLU A 61 -33.95 -5.35 25.25
CA GLU A 61 -33.36 -5.09 23.95
C GLU A 61 -33.17 -3.57 23.88
N MET A 62 -32.01 -3.12 24.34
CA MET A 62 -31.52 -1.78 24.06
C MET A 62 -31.25 -1.77 22.57
N VAL A 63 -32.31 -1.50 21.81
CA VAL A 63 -32.25 -1.06 20.43
C VAL A 63 -31.46 0.23 20.47
N GLN A 64 -30.13 0.11 20.45
CA GLN A 64 -29.23 1.22 20.30
C GLN A 64 -29.55 1.79 18.92
N ALA A 65 -30.34 2.87 18.90
CA ALA A 65 -30.47 3.71 17.73
C ALA A 65 -29.04 3.97 17.22
N PRO A 66 -28.76 3.75 15.92
CA PRO A 66 -27.40 3.87 15.40
C PRO A 66 -26.88 5.24 15.81
N ASP A 67 -25.79 5.26 16.59
CA ASP A 67 -25.19 6.49 17.08
C ASP A 67 -25.12 7.45 15.89
N ARG A 68 -25.79 8.61 15.97
CA ARG A 68 -25.91 9.55 14.85
C ARG A 68 -24.53 9.91 14.27
N ARG A 69 -23.49 9.85 15.10
CA ARG A 69 -22.08 9.99 14.71
C ARG A 69 -21.61 8.84 13.81
N SER A 70 -21.92 7.59 14.16
CA SER A 70 -21.62 6.40 13.36
C SER A 70 -22.34 6.42 12.00
N ALA A 71 -23.62 6.80 11.96
CA ALA A 71 -24.39 6.91 10.72
C ALA A 71 -23.80 7.99 9.78
N SER A 72 -23.40 9.14 10.33
CA SER A 72 -22.75 10.21 9.58
C SER A 72 -21.38 9.77 9.04
N ALA A 73 -20.57 9.08 9.85
CA ALA A 73 -19.28 8.54 9.45
C ALA A 73 -19.41 7.56 8.27
N LEU A 74 -20.38 6.64 8.32
CA LEU A 74 -20.64 5.70 7.22
C LEU A 74 -21.02 6.41 5.92
N ARG A 75 -21.80 7.49 5.98
CA ARG A 75 -22.15 8.30 4.80
C ARG A 75 -20.90 8.94 4.18
N ILE A 76 -20.05 9.55 5.00
CA ILE A 76 -18.80 10.16 4.57
C ILE A 76 -17.89 9.12 3.92
N GLN A 77 -17.71 7.96 4.58
CA GLN A 77 -16.88 6.86 4.08
C GLN A 77 -17.38 6.32 2.74
N LYS A 78 -18.68 6.10 2.58
CA LYS A 78 -19.28 5.62 1.32
C LYS A 78 -19.01 6.61 0.18
N VAL A 79 -19.27 7.90 0.40
CA VAL A 79 -19.03 8.94 -0.63
C VAL A 79 -17.55 9.04 -0.96
N PHE A 80 -16.68 9.04 0.06
CA PHE A 80 -15.24 9.11 -0.13
C PHE A 80 -14.70 7.90 -0.90
N ARG A 81 -15.17 6.68 -0.58
CA ARG A 81 -14.81 5.46 -1.30
C ARG A 81 -15.17 5.56 -2.79
N GLY A 82 -16.39 6.00 -3.09
CA GLY A 82 -16.82 6.21 -4.47
C GLY A 82 -16.00 7.28 -5.20
N TYR A 83 -15.67 8.37 -4.51
CA TYR A 83 -14.79 9.41 -5.06
C TYR A 83 -13.39 8.87 -5.38
N MET A 84 -12.77 8.10 -4.49
CA MET A 84 -11.45 7.50 -4.72
C MET A 84 -11.44 6.60 -5.95
N VAL A 85 -12.48 5.77 -6.12
CA VAL A 85 -12.63 4.91 -7.32
C VAL A 85 -12.68 5.77 -8.59
N ARG A 86 -13.57 6.75 -8.65
CA ARG A 86 -13.71 7.62 -9.84
C ARG A 86 -12.43 8.38 -10.14
N LYS A 87 -11.77 8.91 -9.11
CA LYS A 87 -10.49 9.63 -9.25
C LYS A 87 -9.42 8.72 -9.86
N ASN A 88 -9.28 7.50 -9.35
CA ASN A 88 -8.28 6.55 -9.84
C ASN A 88 -8.61 6.05 -11.26
N VAL A 89 -9.87 5.71 -11.54
CA VAL A 89 -10.30 5.32 -12.90
C VAL A 89 -10.02 6.43 -13.90
N LYS A 90 -10.32 7.69 -13.58
CA LYS A 90 -10.02 8.83 -14.46
C LYS A 90 -8.53 8.96 -14.76
N ARG A 91 -7.66 8.76 -13.76
CA ARG A 91 -6.20 8.75 -13.95
C ARG A 91 -5.75 7.60 -14.85
N ILE A 92 -6.26 6.38 -14.60
CA ILE A 92 -5.95 5.20 -15.43
C ILE A 92 -6.37 5.43 -16.88
N MET A 93 -7.55 6.02 -17.11
CA MET A 93 -8.05 6.32 -18.46
C MET A 93 -7.22 7.38 -19.17
N SER A 94 -6.70 8.38 -18.46
CA SER A 94 -5.75 9.34 -19.05
C SER A 94 -4.49 8.64 -19.53
N ILE A 95 -3.90 7.79 -18.68
CA ILE A 95 -2.68 7.05 -19.02
C ILE A 95 -2.95 6.08 -20.18
N ARG A 96 -4.11 5.41 -20.18
CA ARG A 96 -4.52 4.53 -21.28
C ARG A 96 -4.52 5.26 -22.62
N LYS A 97 -5.03 6.49 -22.68
CA LYS A 97 -5.01 7.29 -23.92
C LYS A 97 -3.58 7.57 -24.39
N GLU A 98 -2.66 7.87 -23.48
CA GLU A 98 -1.24 8.06 -23.82
C GLU A 98 -0.62 6.75 -24.37
N VAL A 99 -0.94 5.60 -23.78
CA VAL A 99 -0.51 4.28 -24.28
C VAL A 99 -1.13 3.98 -25.66
N ASP A 100 -2.40 4.28 -25.86
CA ASP A 100 -3.11 4.08 -27.14
C ASP A 100 -2.52 4.97 -28.24
N GLU A 101 -2.10 6.20 -27.92
CA GLU A 101 -1.43 7.10 -28.85
C GLU A 101 -0.04 6.59 -29.26
N ILE A 102 0.72 6.00 -28.33
CA ILE A 102 1.99 5.34 -28.65
C ILE A 102 1.74 4.15 -29.59
N GLU A 103 0.74 3.32 -29.31
CA GLU A 103 0.36 2.22 -30.19
C GLU A 103 0.02 2.72 -31.60
N ARG A 104 -0.76 3.80 -31.70
CA ARG A 104 -1.10 4.41 -32.99
C ARG A 104 0.13 4.89 -33.76
N ARG A 105 1.12 5.47 -33.08
CA ARG A 105 2.40 5.87 -33.70
C ARG A 105 3.21 4.68 -34.19
N LEU A 106 3.20 3.57 -33.45
CA LEU A 106 3.85 2.32 -33.86
C LEU A 106 3.17 1.63 -35.05
N LEU A 107 1.89 1.90 -35.27
CA LEU A 107 1.14 1.41 -36.43
C LEU A 107 1.20 2.37 -37.63
N CYS A 108 1.53 3.64 -37.42
CA CYS A 108 1.67 4.64 -38.46
C CYS A 108 2.96 4.39 -39.26
N GLY A 109 2.85 3.99 -40.52
CA GLY A 109 3.99 3.50 -41.33
C GLY A 109 5.22 4.41 -41.31
N GLU A 110 5.06 5.72 -41.54
CA GLU A 110 6.17 6.67 -41.54
C GLU A 110 6.84 6.78 -40.15
N THR A 111 6.04 6.96 -39.10
CA THR A 111 6.56 7.07 -37.72
C THR A 111 7.17 5.76 -37.22
N ALA A 112 6.59 4.63 -37.61
CA ALA A 112 7.10 3.31 -37.27
C ALA A 112 8.46 3.04 -37.92
N GLU A 113 8.65 3.44 -39.18
CA GLU A 113 9.94 3.35 -39.86
C GLU A 113 11.01 4.25 -39.20
N LEU A 114 10.65 5.45 -38.75
CA LEU A 114 11.56 6.32 -38.00
C LEU A 114 12.00 5.65 -36.68
N ILE A 115 11.07 5.08 -35.92
CA ILE A 115 11.35 4.36 -34.68
C ILE A 115 12.25 3.12 -34.94
N ARG A 116 12.10 2.47 -36.09
CA ARG A 116 12.95 1.33 -36.46
C ARG A 116 14.39 1.74 -36.76
N ARG A 117 14.57 2.84 -37.48
CA ARG A 117 15.88 3.30 -37.96
C ARG A 117 16.67 4.07 -36.91
N ASP A 118 15.99 4.88 -36.09
CA ASP A 118 16.62 5.74 -35.08
C ASP A 118 16.52 5.15 -33.67
N GLU A 119 17.67 4.75 -33.13
CA GLU A 119 17.81 4.29 -31.74
C GLU A 119 17.30 5.33 -30.73
N ARG A 120 17.49 6.63 -30.98
CA ARG A 120 17.05 7.67 -30.05
C ARG A 120 15.53 7.75 -29.97
N GLU A 121 14.84 7.64 -31.11
CA GLU A 121 13.38 7.63 -31.14
C GLU A 121 12.82 6.36 -30.49
N ARG A 122 13.44 5.20 -30.74
CA ARG A 122 13.12 3.96 -30.02
C ARG A 122 13.28 4.12 -28.51
N LEU A 123 14.41 4.66 -28.05
CA LEU A 123 14.66 4.88 -26.63
C LEU A 123 13.61 5.84 -26.02
N ARG A 124 13.26 6.93 -26.71
CA ARG A 124 12.22 7.88 -26.26
C ARG A 124 10.87 7.19 -26.05
N VAL A 125 10.47 6.32 -26.97
CA VAL A 125 9.22 5.54 -26.85
C VAL A 125 9.27 4.63 -25.62
N ASN A 126 10.39 3.93 -25.42
CA ASN A 126 10.59 3.04 -24.26
C ASN A 126 10.58 3.80 -22.92
N GLU A 127 11.28 4.93 -22.84
CA GLU A 127 11.28 5.80 -21.65
C GLU A 127 9.87 6.33 -21.36
N THR A 128 9.12 6.71 -22.41
CA THR A 128 7.74 7.15 -22.26
C THR A 128 6.87 6.02 -21.72
N LEU A 129 6.94 4.82 -22.29
CA LEU A 129 6.21 3.64 -21.80
C LEU A 129 6.55 3.32 -20.33
N MET A 130 7.83 3.34 -19.96
CA MET A 130 8.28 3.16 -18.57
C MET A 130 7.73 4.24 -17.63
N SER A 131 7.75 5.50 -18.04
CA SER A 131 7.15 6.60 -17.28
C SER A 131 5.66 6.39 -17.04
N LEU A 132 4.91 5.93 -18.05
CA LEU A 132 3.49 5.60 -17.92
C LEU A 132 3.24 4.42 -16.97
N LEU A 133 4.10 3.40 -16.99
CA LEU A 133 4.05 2.28 -16.04
C LEU A 133 4.27 2.75 -14.60
N PHE A 134 5.28 3.57 -14.34
CA PHE A 134 5.50 4.13 -13.01
C PHE A 134 4.32 4.98 -12.54
N LYS A 135 3.72 5.77 -13.44
CA LYS A 135 2.49 6.53 -13.14
C LYS A 135 1.32 5.59 -12.78
N LEU A 136 1.15 4.45 -13.48
CA LEU A 136 0.13 3.45 -13.16
C LEU A 136 0.37 2.80 -11.79
N ASP A 137 1.61 2.43 -11.48
CA ASP A 137 1.98 1.79 -10.21
C ASP A 137 1.76 2.71 -9.00
N SER A 138 1.89 4.02 -9.20
CA SER A 138 1.59 5.02 -8.17
C SER A 138 0.11 5.06 -7.75
N ILE A 139 -0.80 4.46 -8.54
CA ILE A 139 -2.25 4.49 -8.27
C ILE A 139 -2.59 3.42 -7.23
N SER A 140 -3.19 3.81 -6.11
CA SER A 140 -3.57 2.89 -5.03
C SER A 140 -4.67 1.90 -5.47
N GLY A 141 -4.50 0.63 -5.12
CA GLY A 141 -5.36 -0.48 -5.55
C GLY A 141 -6.24 -1.03 -4.43
N ILE A 142 -6.94 -0.19 -3.67
CA ILE A 142 -7.80 -0.69 -2.58
C ILE A 142 -9.10 -1.30 -3.13
N ASP A 143 -9.49 -0.92 -4.34
CA ASP A 143 -10.70 -1.39 -5.02
C ASP A 143 -10.37 -2.41 -6.12
N ALA A 144 -11.12 -3.51 -6.17
CA ALA A 144 -10.87 -4.60 -7.11
C ALA A 144 -11.08 -4.19 -8.57
N GLY A 145 -12.10 -3.36 -8.86
CA GLY A 145 -12.35 -2.84 -10.20
C GLY A 145 -11.21 -1.94 -10.68
N VAL A 146 -10.77 -1.02 -9.82
CA VAL A 146 -9.60 -0.15 -10.11
C VAL A 146 -8.34 -0.99 -10.39
N ARG A 147 -8.12 -2.06 -9.63
CA ARG A 147 -6.99 -2.97 -9.82
C ARG A 147 -7.01 -3.63 -11.19
N GLU A 148 -8.16 -4.15 -11.63
CA GLU A 148 -8.25 -4.82 -12.93
C GLU A 148 -8.10 -3.83 -14.08
N CYS A 149 -8.70 -2.63 -13.99
CA CYS A 149 -8.48 -1.57 -14.98
C CYS A 149 -6.98 -1.23 -15.09
N ARG A 150 -6.28 -1.05 -13.96
CA ARG A 150 -4.84 -0.77 -13.95
C ARG A 150 -4.05 -1.91 -14.58
N LYS A 151 -4.35 -3.15 -14.22
CA LYS A 151 -3.68 -4.35 -14.74
C LYS A 151 -3.83 -4.48 -16.25
N GLY A 152 -5.01 -4.19 -16.81
CA GLY A 152 -5.23 -4.20 -18.25
C GLY A 152 -4.31 -3.23 -19.00
N VAL A 153 -4.17 -2.00 -18.49
CA VAL A 153 -3.28 -0.99 -19.11
C VAL A 153 -1.80 -1.37 -18.95
N ILE A 154 -1.39 -1.89 -17.79
CA ILE A 154 -0.01 -2.38 -17.58
C ILE A 154 0.34 -3.46 -18.60
N LYS A 155 -0.52 -4.48 -18.77
CA LYS A 155 -0.30 -5.55 -19.75
C LYS A 155 -0.15 -5.00 -21.16
N LYS A 156 -0.99 -4.04 -21.53
CA LYS A 156 -0.90 -3.39 -22.85
C LYS A 156 0.42 -2.65 -23.03
N ALA A 157 0.82 -1.85 -22.05
CA ALA A 157 2.09 -1.12 -22.11
C ALA A 157 3.30 -2.07 -22.21
N ILE A 158 3.33 -3.15 -21.42
CA ILE A 158 4.39 -4.17 -21.50
C ILE A 158 4.44 -4.82 -22.88
N SER A 159 3.28 -5.19 -23.45
CA SER A 159 3.24 -5.75 -24.81
C SER A 159 3.78 -4.78 -25.87
N LEU A 160 3.57 -3.47 -25.70
CA LEU A 160 4.17 -2.47 -26.59
C LEU A 160 5.68 -2.37 -26.40
N GLN A 161 6.19 -2.46 -25.17
CA GLN A 161 7.63 -2.51 -24.90
C GLN A 161 8.27 -3.71 -25.58
N GLU A 162 7.70 -4.91 -25.43
CA GLU A 162 8.20 -6.12 -26.07
C GLU A 162 8.27 -5.97 -27.61
N LYS A 163 7.26 -5.33 -28.22
CA LYS A 163 7.26 -5.04 -29.65
C LYS A 163 8.39 -4.09 -30.04
N VAL A 164 8.60 -3.03 -29.28
CA VAL A 164 9.65 -2.05 -29.55
C VAL A 164 11.04 -2.65 -29.34
N ASP A 165 11.23 -3.43 -28.27
CA ASP A 165 12.49 -4.10 -27.95
C ASP A 165 12.85 -5.17 -28.99
N SER A 166 11.85 -5.84 -29.59
CA SER A 166 12.09 -6.81 -30.66
C SER A 166 12.67 -6.21 -31.95
N ILE A 167 12.61 -4.89 -32.11
CA ILE A 167 13.20 -4.17 -33.25
C ILE A 167 14.73 -4.09 -33.11
N VAL A 168 15.25 -4.16 -31.88
CA VAL A 168 16.69 -4.17 -31.64
C VAL A 168 17.26 -5.51 -32.10
N PRO A 169 18.23 -5.53 -33.05
CA PRO A 169 18.97 -6.75 -33.33
C PRO A 169 19.69 -7.16 -32.06
N ARG A 170 19.51 -8.40 -31.59
CA ARG A 170 20.34 -8.96 -30.52
C ARG A 170 21.75 -9.12 -31.08
N SER A 171 22.60 -8.11 -30.84
CA SER A 171 24.04 -8.15 -31.07
C SER A 171 24.71 -9.17 -30.16
#